data_AF-A0A5C7LDV9-F1
#
_entry.id   AF-A0A5C7LDV9-F1
#
_cell.length_a   1.000
_cell.length_b   1.000
_cell.length_c   1.000
_cell.angle_alpha   90.00
_cell.angle_beta   90.00
_cell.angle_gamma   90.00
#
_symmetry.space_group_name_H-M   'P 1'
#
loop_
_entity.id
_entity.type
_entity.pdbx_description
1 polymer ?
#
loop_
_entity_poly.entity_id
_entity_poly.type
_entity_poly.pdbx_seq_one_letter_code
_entity_poly.pdbx_strand_id
1 'polypeptide(L)'
;MFIYVFLLALVVATGFAAFFAIRWAKIIFLLEDDLSEAIEIHERTAATLEGILKTPMFFDSPEIKRAATEALDNVKVCQTATQKLVYNFTQRSKQRYVRIEESVESE
;
A
#
# COMPACT_ATOMS: atom_id res chain seq x y z
N MET A 1 10.94 -17.41 -44.49
CA MET A 1 11.62 -18.02 -43.31
C MET A 1 11.92 -16.98 -42.23
N PHE A 2 12.55 -15.84 -42.54
CA PHE A 2 12.86 -14.76 -41.59
C PHE A 2 11.64 -14.19 -40.82
N ILE A 3 10.53 -13.94 -41.53
CA ILE A 3 9.28 -13.44 -40.92
C ILE A 3 8.70 -14.40 -39.88
N TYR A 4 8.75 -15.72 -40.14
CA TYR A 4 8.23 -16.72 -39.19
C TYR A 4 9.08 -16.81 -37.93
N VAL A 5 10.40 -16.67 -38.05
CA VAL A 5 11.32 -16.62 -36.89
C VAL A 5 11.08 -15.35 -36.07
N PHE A 6 10.88 -14.21 -36.73
CA PHE A 6 10.57 -12.95 -36.08
C PHE A 6 9.22 -12.99 -35.32
N LEU A 7 8.19 -13.58 -35.94
CA LEU A 7 6.87 -13.75 -35.30
C LEU A 7 6.96 -14.66 -34.07
N LEU A 8 7.73 -15.74 -34.15
CA LEU A 8 7.93 -16.66 -33.03
C LEU A 8 8.70 -15.99 -31.88
N ALA A 9 9.72 -15.18 -32.18
CA ALA A 9 10.43 -14.40 -31.17
C ALA A 9 9.53 -13.37 -30.47
N LEU A 10 8.62 -12.73 -31.21
CA LEU A 10 7.68 -11.75 -30.66
C LEU A 10 6.69 -12.41 -29.69
N VAL A 11 6.13 -13.57 -30.06
CA VAL A 11 5.22 -14.33 -29.18
C VAL A 11 5.91 -14.74 -27.89
N VAL A 12 7.16 -15.21 -27.95
CA VAL A 12 7.94 -15.59 -26.76
C VAL A 12 8.23 -14.36 -25.88
N ALA A 13 8.60 -13.23 -26.47
CA ALA A 13 8.85 -11.99 -25.75
C ALA A 13 7.59 -11.46 -25.05
N THR A 14 6.44 -11.48 -25.75
CA THR A 14 5.15 -11.09 -25.16
C THR A 14 4.73 -12.03 -24.04
N GLY A 15 4.93 -13.35 -24.19
CA GLY A 15 4.66 -14.33 -23.13
C GLY A 15 5.51 -14.09 -21.88
N PHE A 16 6.80 -13.79 -22.07
CA PHE A 16 7.71 -13.45 -20.97
C PHE A 16 7.28 -12.16 -20.27
N ALA A 17 6.96 -11.11 -21.03
CA ALA A 17 6.47 -9.85 -20.48
C ALA A 17 5.18 -10.02 -19.67
N ALA A 18 4.21 -10.79 -20.20
CA ALA A 18 2.96 -11.08 -19.52
C ALA A 18 3.18 -11.86 -18.21
N PHE A 19 4.09 -12.84 -18.20
CA PHE A 19 4.43 -13.60 -17.00
C PHE A 19 4.97 -12.69 -15.88
N PHE A 20 5.92 -11.80 -16.21
CA PHE A 20 6.45 -10.85 -15.23
C PHE A 20 5.37 -9.87 -14.74
N ALA A 21 4.53 -9.35 -15.65
CA ALA A 21 3.45 -8.43 -15.27
C ALA A 21 2.47 -9.06 -14.27
N ILE A 22 2.05 -10.32 -14.50
CA ILE A 22 1.14 -11.03 -13.60
C ILE A 22 1.81 -11.28 -12.24
N ARG A 23 3.09 -11.65 -12.23
CA ARG A 23 3.84 -11.89 -11.00
C ARG A 23 4.00 -10.62 -10.16
N TRP A 24 4.30 -9.49 -10.79
CA TRP A 24 4.38 -8.20 -10.12
C TRP A 24 3.02 -7.73 -9.60
N ALA A 25 1.95 -7.91 -10.38
CA ALA A 25 0.60 -7.59 -9.93
C ALA A 25 0.21 -8.37 -8.67
N LYS A 26 0.53 -9.67 -8.61
CA LYS A 26 0.26 -10.48 -7.41
C LYS A 26 1.01 -9.99 -6.17
N ILE A 27 2.29 -9.61 -6.32
CA ILE A 27 3.09 -9.07 -5.20
C ILE A 27 2.49 -7.75 -4.69
N ILE A 28 2.02 -6.90 -5.59
CA ILE A 28 1.36 -5.64 -5.24
C ILE A 28 0.09 -5.90 -4.44
N PHE A 29 -0.78 -6.82 -4.89
CA PHE A 29 -1.99 -7.17 -4.14
C PHE A 29 -1.68 -7.74 -2.75
N LEU A 30 -0.67 -8.60 -2.64
CA LEU A 30 -0.28 -9.18 -1.36
C LEU A 30 0.22 -8.10 -0.38
N LEU A 31 0.95 -7.10 -0.88
CA LEU A 31 1.37 -5.95 -0.08
C LEU A 31 0.19 -5.07 0.35
N GLU A 32 -0.82 -4.91 -0.49
CA GLU A 32 -2.04 -4.17 -0.14
C GLU A 32 -2.81 -4.86 0.99
N ASP A 33 -2.88 -6.19 0.98
CA ASP A 33 -3.48 -7.00 2.05
C ASP A 33 -2.68 -6.86 3.37
N ASP A 34 -1.35 -7.04 3.32
CA ASP A 34 -0.47 -6.92 4.50
C ASP A 34 -0.59 -5.53 5.15
N LEU A 35 -0.68 -4.47 4.33
CA LEU A 35 -0.85 -3.11 4.83
C LEU A 35 -2.24 -2.85 5.41
N SER A 36 -3.28 -3.50 4.87
CA SER A 36 -4.63 -3.42 5.41
C SER A 36 -4.72 -4.08 6.79
N GLU A 37 -4.09 -5.26 6.96
CA GLU A 37 -3.96 -5.92 8.25
C GLU A 37 -3.20 -5.05 9.27
N ALA A 38 -2.11 -4.39 8.84
CA ALA A 38 -1.37 -3.47 9.72
C ALA A 38 -2.23 -2.29 10.20
N ILE A 39 -3.09 -1.73 9.35
CA ILE A 39 -4.02 -0.65 9.73
C ILE A 39 -5.03 -1.15 10.76
N GLU A 40 -5.59 -2.34 10.58
CA GLU A 40 -6.55 -2.94 11.54
C GLU A 40 -5.91 -3.14 12.92
N ILE A 41 -4.68 -3.64 12.96
CA ILE A 41 -3.92 -3.81 14.21
C ILE A 41 -3.68 -2.45 14.90
N HIS A 42 -3.33 -1.41 14.14
CA HIS A 42 -3.15 -0.06 14.69
C HIS A 42 -4.44 0.51 15.27
N GLU A 43 -5.57 0.33 14.59
CA GLU A 43 -6.87 0.80 15.06
C GLU A 43 -7.31 0.09 16.34
N ARG A 44 -7.12 -1.24 16.40
CA ARG A 44 -7.35 -2.03 17.61
C ARG A 44 -6.45 -1.60 18.77
N THR A 45 -5.20 -1.27 18.49
CA THR A 45 -4.23 -0.78 19.49
C THR A 45 -4.65 0.59 20.02
N ALA A 46 -5.04 1.51 19.14
CA ALA A 46 -5.56 2.83 19.53
C ALA A 46 -6.81 2.72 20.40
N ALA A 47 -7.77 1.86 20.03
CA ALA A 47 -8.98 1.62 20.81
C ALA A 47 -8.68 1.04 22.20
N THR A 48 -7.69 0.12 22.28
CA THR A 48 -7.24 -0.45 23.55
C THR A 48 -6.58 0.60 24.44
N LEU A 49 -5.67 1.42 23.90
CA LEU A 49 -5.06 2.52 24.64
C LEU A 49 -6.10 3.54 25.12
N GLU A 50 -7.09 3.87 24.30
CA GLU A 50 -8.17 4.78 24.67
C GLU A 50 -9.02 4.20 25.83
N GLY A 51 -9.27 2.89 25.84
CA GLY A 51 -9.92 2.21 26.96
C GLY A 51 -9.10 2.27 28.26
N ILE A 52 -7.79 2.09 28.18
CA ILE A 52 -6.88 2.21 29.33
C ILE A 52 -6.88 3.66 29.87
N LEU A 53 -6.80 4.65 28.98
CA LEU A 53 -6.84 6.08 29.32
C LEU A 53 -8.15 6.52 30.00
N LYS A 54 -9.28 5.87 29.70
CA LYS A 54 -10.58 6.14 30.36
C LYS A 54 -10.70 5.50 31.74
N THR A 55 -9.77 4.62 32.13
CA THR A 55 -9.80 3.96 33.43
C THR A 55 -9.35 4.95 34.52
N PRO A 56 -10.16 5.17 35.58
CA PRO A 56 -9.94 6.23 36.56
C PRO A 56 -8.60 6.13 37.34
N MET A 57 -7.98 4.96 37.38
CA MET A 57 -6.73 4.69 38.10
C MET A 57 -5.49 5.41 37.53
N PHE A 58 -5.52 5.87 36.27
CA PHE A 58 -4.38 6.53 35.62
C PHE A 58 -4.41 8.07 35.69
N PHE A 59 -5.44 8.66 36.33
CA PHE A 59 -5.57 10.11 36.50
C PHE A 59 -4.79 10.67 37.70
N ASP A 60 -4.17 9.80 38.51
CA ASP A 60 -3.46 10.21 39.73
C ASP A 60 -2.06 10.79 39.46
N SER A 61 -1.44 10.48 38.30
CA SER A 61 -0.20 11.13 37.86
C SER A 61 -0.38 11.83 36.52
N PRO A 62 -0.16 13.18 36.47
CA PRO A 62 -0.24 13.93 35.22
C PRO A 62 0.83 13.51 34.21
N GLU A 63 1.96 12.93 34.66
CA GLU A 63 3.00 12.42 33.76
C GLU A 63 2.56 11.17 33.01
N ILE A 64 1.86 10.25 33.68
CA ILE A 64 1.35 9.00 33.06
C ILE A 64 0.26 9.34 32.05
N LYS A 65 -0.64 10.27 32.38
CA LYS A 65 -1.66 10.75 31.44
C LYS A 65 -1.03 11.37 30.19
N ARG A 66 0.04 12.17 30.35
CA ARG A 66 0.75 12.80 29.23
C ARG A 66 1.42 11.75 28.35
N ALA A 67 2.16 10.81 28.93
CA ALA A 67 2.83 9.73 28.21
C ALA A 67 1.85 8.83 27.45
N ALA A 68 0.70 8.49 28.06
CA ALA A 68 -0.32 7.68 27.41
C ALA A 68 -1.04 8.44 26.28
N THR A 69 -1.28 9.75 26.45
CA THR A 69 -1.85 10.61 25.38
C THR A 69 -0.88 10.75 24.21
N GLU A 70 0.42 10.92 24.49
CA GLU A 70 1.48 10.98 23.49
C GLU A 70 1.65 9.64 22.75
N ALA A 71 1.55 8.51 23.45
CA ALA A 71 1.54 7.19 22.83
C ALA A 71 0.32 6.98 21.91
N LEU A 72 -0.87 7.40 22.34
CA LEU A 72 -2.08 7.35 21.52
C LEU A 72 -1.96 8.20 20.26
N ASP A 73 -1.40 9.40 20.37
CA ASP A 73 -1.22 10.31 19.25
C ASP A 73 -0.21 9.73 18.24
N ASN A 74 0.91 9.17 18.72
CA ASN A 74 1.88 8.48 17.87
C ASN A 74 1.27 7.29 17.12
N VAL A 75 0.42 6.49 17.76
CA VAL A 75 -0.28 5.38 17.10
C VAL A 75 -1.22 5.89 16.01
N LYS A 76 -1.97 6.98 16.25
CA LYS A 76 -2.86 7.60 15.26
C LYS A 76 -2.09 8.21 14.08
N VAL A 77 -0.97 8.85 14.35
CA VAL A 77 -0.08 9.40 13.31
C VAL A 77 0.49 8.27 12.45
N CYS A 78 0.91 7.16 13.08
CA CYS A 78 1.39 5.98 12.37
C CYS A 78 0.28 5.36 11.50
N GLN A 79 -0.93 5.19 12.03
CA GLN A 79 -2.10 4.72 11.29
C GLN A 79 -2.39 5.61 10.06
N THR A 80 -2.38 6.93 10.24
CA THR A 80 -2.61 7.89 9.15
C THR A 80 -1.51 7.82 8.09
N ALA A 81 -0.25 7.69 8.49
CA ALA A 81 0.87 7.51 7.57
C ALA A 81 0.74 6.21 6.76
N THR A 82 0.36 5.11 7.41
CA THR A 82 0.13 3.81 6.77
C THR A 82 -1.06 3.86 5.82
N GLN A 83 -2.16 4.50 6.19
CA GLN A 83 -3.31 4.75 5.30
C GLN A 83 -2.93 5.57 4.07
N LYS A 84 -2.11 6.62 4.25
CA LYS A 84 -1.61 7.42 3.13
C LYS A 84 -0.70 6.61 2.22
N LEU A 85 0.09 5.70 2.80
CA LEU A 85 0.94 4.78 2.04
C LEU A 85 0.10 3.81 1.20
N VAL A 86 -0.92 3.18 1.80
CA VAL A 86 -1.89 2.34 1.08
C VAL A 86 -2.59 3.12 -0.01
N TYR A 87 -3.15 4.30 0.30
CA TYR A 87 -3.82 5.13 -0.70
C TYR A 87 -2.91 5.48 -1.88
N ASN A 88 -1.67 5.90 -1.61
CA ASN A 88 -0.70 6.20 -2.65
C ASN A 88 -0.29 4.94 -3.43
N PHE A 89 -0.19 3.80 -2.77
CA PHE A 89 0.15 2.53 -3.38
C PHE A 89 -0.98 2.02 -4.28
N THR A 90 -2.23 2.05 -3.82
CA THR A 90 -3.43 1.74 -4.59
C THR A 90 -3.65 2.74 -5.73
N GLN A 91 -3.35 4.03 -5.55
CA GLN A 91 -3.37 5.02 -6.64
C GLN A 91 -2.27 4.73 -7.67
N ARG A 92 -1.06 4.40 -7.24
CA ARG A 92 0.05 4.02 -8.15
C ARG A 92 -0.19 2.68 -8.84
N SER A 93 -0.90 1.75 -8.21
CA SER A 93 -1.29 0.47 -8.82
C SER A 93 -2.47 0.62 -9.78
N LYS A 94 -3.39 1.55 -9.52
CA LYS A 94 -4.54 1.90 -10.39
C LYS A 94 -4.20 2.92 -11.49
N GLN A 95 -3.13 3.70 -11.32
CA GLN A 95 -2.53 4.49 -12.40
C GLN A 95 -2.04 3.49 -13.45
N ARG A 96 -2.90 3.26 -14.46
CA ARG A 96 -2.49 2.66 -15.73
C ARG A 96 -1.19 3.34 -16.14
N TYR A 97 -0.20 2.54 -16.55
CA TYR A 97 0.87 2.98 -17.44
C TYR A 97 0.21 3.55 -18.71
N VAL A 98 -0.32 4.76 -18.65
CA VAL A 98 -0.72 5.52 -19.84
C VAL A 98 0.58 6.08 -20.37
N ARG A 99 1.28 5.27 -21.16
CA ARG A 99 2.22 5.83 -22.13
C ARG A 99 1.34 6.64 -23.07
N ILE A 100 1.35 7.96 -22.91
CA ILE A 100 0.85 8.86 -23.94
C ILE A 100 1.76 8.62 -25.14
N GLU A 101 1.31 7.79 -26.09
CA GLU A 101 1.85 7.83 -27.44
C GLU A 101 1.32 9.12 -28.04
N GLU A 102 2.15 10.16 -27.99
CA GLU A 102 1.97 11.31 -28.85
C GLU A 102 2.01 10.77 -30.28
N SER A 103 0.85 10.78 -30.93
CA SER A 103 0.65 10.36 -32.30
C SER A 103 1.52 11.22 -33.20
N VAL A 104 2.67 10.69 -33.64
CA VAL A 104 3.30 11.19 -34.86
C VAL A 104 2.52 10.57 -36.01
N GLU A 105 1.49 11.31 -36.38
CA GLU A 105 0.73 11.20 -37.62
C GLU A 105 1.72 10.95 -38.77
N SER A 106 1.54 9.80 -39.41
CA SER A 106 2.34 9.36 -40.54
C SER A 106 1.67 9.90 -41.81
N GLU A 107 2.25 10.94 -42.40
CA GLU A 107 2.22 11.16 -43.86
C GLU A 107 3.60 10.80 -44.45
#